data_AF-A0A831JDV3-F1
#
_entry.id   AF-A0A831JDV3-F1
#
_cell.length_a   1.000
_cell.length_b   1.000
_cell.length_c   1.000
_cell.angle_alpha   90.00
_cell.angle_beta   90.00
_cell.angle_gamma   90.00
#
_symmetry.space_group_name_H-M   'P 1'
#
loop_
_entity.id
_entity.type
_entity.pdbx_description
1 polymer ?
#
loop_
_entity_poly.entity_id
_entity_poly.type
_entity_poly.pdbx_seq_one_letter_code
_entity_poly.pdbx_strand_id
1 'polypeptide(L)'
;PLNPMDDREFIAQLAQFSTLEQIQNMNSSFNAVRAINLIGKNIYATITDNNGNSQTVTGKVDVVYKQNGEYFLQVNGIDVPVDAVTAVSE
;
A
#
# COMPACT_ATOMS: atom_id res chain seq x y z
N PRO A 1 32.06 -34.62 5.00
CA PRO A 1 32.25 -33.29 5.62
C PRO A 1 31.30 -32.29 4.96
N LEU A 2 30.11 -32.11 5.55
CA LEU A 2 29.23 -30.99 5.20
C LEU A 2 29.97 -29.73 5.66
N ASN A 3 30.34 -28.87 4.69
CA ASN A 3 31.21 -27.74 4.95
C ASN A 3 30.41 -26.67 5.72
N PRO A 4 30.79 -26.33 6.96
CA PRO A 4 30.07 -25.35 7.77
C PRO A 4 30.10 -23.92 7.18
N MET A 5 30.85 -23.69 6.10
CA MET A 5 30.79 -22.46 5.31
C MET A 5 29.54 -22.40 4.43
N ASP A 6 29.15 -23.50 3.77
CA ASP A 6 27.91 -23.59 2.97
C ASP A 6 26.68 -23.44 3.86
N ASP A 7 26.66 -24.09 5.03
CA ASP A 7 25.53 -24.02 5.96
C ASP A 7 25.34 -22.61 6.52
N ARG A 8 26.43 -21.86 6.76
CA ARG A 8 26.35 -20.46 7.20
C ARG A 8 25.86 -19.53 6.09
N GLU A 9 26.32 -19.73 4.87
CA GLU A 9 25.91 -18.93 3.71
C GLU A 9 24.44 -19.17 3.37
N PHE A 10 23.98 -20.43 3.44
CA PHE A 10 22.58 -20.79 3.28
C PHE A 10 21.68 -20.16 4.36
N ILE A 11 22.08 -20.22 5.64
CA ILE A 11 21.32 -19.59 6.74
C ILE A 11 21.32 -18.05 6.60
N ALA A 12 22.42 -17.45 6.15
CA ALA A 12 22.47 -16.02 5.86
C ALA A 12 21.49 -15.62 4.75
N GLN A 13 21.38 -16.43 3.68
CA GLN A 13 20.41 -16.22 2.61
C GLN A 13 18.96 -16.39 3.09
N LEU A 14 18.67 -17.41 3.91
CA LEU A 14 17.34 -17.59 4.51
C LEU A 14 16.95 -16.45 5.45
N ALA A 15 17.89 -15.96 6.27
CA ALA A 15 17.67 -14.78 7.10
C ALA A 15 17.38 -13.53 6.23
N GLN A 16 18.08 -13.38 5.10
CA GLN A 16 17.83 -12.31 4.14
C GLN A 16 16.44 -12.41 3.49
N PHE A 17 15.98 -13.61 3.14
CA PHE A 17 14.62 -13.80 2.64
C PHE A 17 13.56 -13.53 3.72
N SER A 18 13.78 -14.03 4.95
CA SER A 18 12.86 -13.82 6.06
C SER A 18 12.71 -12.34 6.43
N THR A 19 13.81 -11.58 6.41
CA THR A 19 13.77 -10.13 6.67
C THR A 19 13.02 -9.38 5.56
N LEU A 20 13.23 -9.75 4.29
CA LEU A 20 12.48 -9.15 3.18
C LEU A 20 10.98 -9.42 3.27
N GLU A 21 10.60 -10.66 3.61
CA GLU A 21 9.19 -11.02 3.82
C GLU A 21 8.58 -10.23 4.99
N GLN A 22 9.30 -10.10 6.11
CA GLN A 22 8.84 -9.29 7.24
C GLN A 22 8.65 -7.81 6.85
N ILE A 23 9.56 -7.24 6.06
CA ILE A 23 9.42 -5.86 5.56
C ILE A 23 8.20 -5.73 4.63
N GLN A 24 7.96 -6.70 3.75
CA GLN A 24 6.78 -6.70 2.88
C GLN A 24 5.48 -6.77 3.69
N ASN A 25 5.43 -7.62 4.71
CA ASN A 25 4.29 -7.72 5.62
C ASN A 25 4.08 -6.44 6.42
N MET A 26 5.17 -5.81 6.87
CA MET A 26 5.12 -4.52 7.57
C MET A 26 4.60 -3.41 6.68
N ASN A 27 5.07 -3.32 5.43
CA ASN A 27 4.58 -2.35 4.45
C ASN A 27 3.08 -2.54 4.16
N SER A 28 2.62 -3.79 4.02
CA SER A 28 1.19 -4.07 3.83
C SER A 28 0.34 -3.64 5.02
N SER A 29 0.86 -3.85 6.24
CA SER A 29 0.20 -3.43 7.49
C SER A 29 0.15 -1.91 7.62
N PHE A 30 1.24 -1.23 7.26
CA PHE A 30 1.30 0.23 7.27
C PHE A 30 0.30 0.84 6.28
N ASN A 31 0.21 0.29 5.07
CA ASN A 31 -0.77 0.75 4.08
C ASN A 31 -2.21 0.52 4.55
N ALA A 32 -2.48 -0.58 5.25
CA ALA A 32 -3.79 -0.84 5.86
C ALA A 32 -4.17 0.25 6.86
N VAL A 33 -3.25 0.57 7.78
CA VAL A 33 -3.44 1.61 8.80
C VAL A 33 -3.62 2.99 8.17
N ARG A 34 -2.80 3.33 7.16
CA ARG A 34 -2.93 4.58 6.43
C ARG A 34 -4.32 4.69 5.80
N ALA A 35 -4.77 3.64 5.11
CA ALA A 35 -6.06 3.62 4.44
C ALA A 35 -7.23 3.76 5.43
N ILE A 36 -7.23 2.97 6.52
CA ILE A 36 -8.26 3.02 7.57
C ILE A 36 -8.38 4.43 8.18
N ASN A 37 -7.26 5.11 8.42
CA ASN A 37 -7.26 6.47 8.98
C ASN A 37 -7.85 7.53 8.04
N LEU A 38 -8.01 7.23 6.74
CA LEU A 38 -8.61 8.15 5.78
C LEU A 38 -10.13 8.07 5.76
N ILE A 39 -10.75 7.00 6.31
CA ILE A 39 -12.20 6.86 6.37
C ILE A 39 -12.81 8.08 7.07
N GLY A 40 -13.78 8.70 6.41
CA GLY A 40 -14.48 9.87 6.92
C GLY A 40 -13.71 11.19 6.82
N LYS A 41 -12.44 11.19 6.40
CA LYS A 41 -11.69 12.41 6.10
C LYS A 41 -11.95 12.87 4.67
N ASN A 42 -11.74 14.16 4.43
CA ASN A 42 -11.73 14.73 3.09
C ASN A 42 -10.34 14.55 2.49
N ILE A 43 -10.25 14.04 1.27
CA ILE A 43 -8.98 13.80 0.58
C ILE A 43 -8.92 14.57 -0.73
N TYR A 44 -7.70 14.85 -1.16
CA TYR A 44 -7.36 15.30 -2.50
C TYR A 44 -6.45 14.25 -3.13
N ALA A 45 -6.81 13.74 -4.30
CA ALA A 45 -6.04 12.75 -5.01
C ALA A 45 -5.96 13.07 -6.50
N THR A 46 -4.89 12.60 -7.14
CA THR A 46 -4.72 12.70 -8.59
C THR A 46 -4.64 11.30 -9.16
N ILE A 47 -5.63 10.93 -9.97
CA ILE A 47 -5.65 9.65 -10.68
C ILE A 47 -5.44 9.88 -12.17
N THR A 48 -4.88 8.91 -12.87
CA THR A 48 -4.77 8.94 -14.33
C THR A 48 -5.93 8.14 -14.92
N ASP A 49 -6.69 8.75 -15.81
CA ASP A 49 -7.78 8.08 -16.52
C ASP A 49 -7.24 7.07 -17.57
N ASN A 50 -8.14 6.29 -18.16
CA ASN A 50 -7.79 5.33 -19.22
C ASN A 50 -7.23 5.99 -20.50
N ASN A 51 -7.36 7.32 -20.63
CA ASN A 51 -6.87 8.10 -21.76
C ASN A 51 -5.51 8.78 -21.45
N GLY A 52 -4.95 8.57 -20.27
CA GLY A 52 -3.68 9.16 -19.83
C GLY A 52 -3.79 10.58 -19.26
N ASN A 53 -4.99 11.11 -19.07
CA ASN A 53 -5.19 12.42 -18.48
C ASN A 53 -5.22 12.33 -16.95
N SER A 54 -4.61 13.31 -16.29
CA SER A 54 -4.71 13.45 -14.84
C SER A 54 -6.06 14.07 -14.46
N GLN A 55 -6.80 13.37 -13.60
CA GLN A 55 -8.03 13.82 -12.99
C GLN A 55 -7.81 14.01 -11.49
N THR A 56 -8.27 15.14 -10.96
CA THR A 56 -8.32 15.37 -9.51
C THR A 56 -9.64 14.83 -8.95
N VAL A 57 -9.53 14.03 -7.90
CA VAL A 57 -10.66 13.56 -7.10
C VAL A 57 -10.59 14.22 -5.74
N THR A 58 -11.71 14.78 -5.29
CA THR A 58 -11.82 15.42 -3.98
C THR A 58 -13.14 15.05 -3.35
N GLY A 59 -13.11 14.75 -2.06
CA GLY A 59 -14.31 14.43 -1.30
C GLY A 59 -14.01 13.62 -0.05
N LYS A 60 -15.09 13.25 0.63
CA LYS A 60 -15.03 12.42 1.83
C LYS A 60 -14.85 10.95 1.45
N VAL A 61 -14.00 10.24 2.17
CA VAL A 61 -13.83 8.80 2.01
C VAL A 61 -14.97 8.06 2.72
N ASP A 62 -15.72 7.28 1.95
CA ASP A 62 -16.85 6.50 2.48
C ASP A 62 -16.42 5.08 2.85
N VAL A 63 -15.59 4.45 2.01
CA VAL A 63 -15.19 3.04 2.16
C VAL A 63 -13.71 2.87 1.87
N VAL A 64 -13.10 1.91 2.54
CA VAL A 64 -11.75 1.43 2.26
C VAL A 64 -11.79 -0.09 2.08
N TYR A 65 -11.12 -0.57 1.04
CA TYR A 65 -11.03 -2.00 0.78
C TYR A 65 -9.70 -2.34 0.10
N LYS A 66 -9.37 -3.63 0.08
CA LYS A 66 -8.16 -4.17 -0.55
C LYS A 66 -8.54 -4.96 -1.80
N GLN A 67 -7.90 -4.67 -2.92
CA GLN A 67 -8.05 -5.41 -4.17
C GLN A 67 -6.67 -5.61 -4.80
N ASN A 68 -6.36 -6.82 -5.25
CA ASN A 68 -5.08 -7.17 -5.89
C ASN A 68 -3.81 -6.79 -5.09
N GLY A 69 -3.91 -6.71 -3.76
CA GLY A 69 -2.78 -6.32 -2.89
C GLY A 69 -2.73 -4.83 -2.56
N GLU A 70 -3.46 -4.00 -3.30
CA GLU A 70 -3.50 -2.55 -3.15
C GLU A 70 -4.74 -2.12 -2.37
N TYR A 71 -4.63 -1.00 -1.64
CA TYR A 71 -5.74 -0.41 -0.91
C TYR A 71 -6.38 0.71 -1.73
N PHE A 72 -7.70 0.68 -1.79
CA PHE A 72 -8.52 1.66 -2.49
C PHE A 72 -9.44 2.37 -1.51
N LEU A 73 -9.69 3.64 -1.80
CA LEU A 73 -10.61 4.54 -1.12
C LEU A 73 -11.78 4.79 -2.07
N GLN A 74 -13.01 4.61 -1.61
CA GLN A 74 -14.17 5.04 -2.38
C GLN A 74 -14.53 6.48 -1.98
N VAL A 75 -14.51 7.39 -2.96
CA VAL A 75 -14.80 8.81 -2.79
C VAL A 75 -15.80 9.21 -3.88
N ASN A 76 -17.02 9.60 -3.49
CA ASN A 76 -18.12 9.92 -4.43
C ASN A 76 -18.40 8.79 -5.45
N GLY A 77 -18.21 7.53 -5.03
CA GLY A 77 -18.37 6.36 -5.92
C GLY A 77 -17.21 6.12 -6.89
N ILE A 78 -16.12 6.90 -6.80
CA ILE A 78 -14.89 6.70 -7.55
C ILE A 78 -13.87 6.00 -6.67
N ASP A 79 -13.26 4.94 -7.19
CA ASP A 79 -12.21 4.21 -6.49
C ASP A 79 -10.86 4.88 -6.73
N VAL A 80 -10.20 5.26 -5.64
CA VAL A 80 -8.95 6.01 -5.63
C VAL A 80 -7.88 5.18 -4.90
N PRO A 81 -6.73 4.88 -5.53
CA PRO A 81 -5.62 4.22 -4.85
C PRO A 81 -5.14 5.08 -3.67
N VAL A 82 -4.85 4.46 -2.52
CA VAL A 82 -4.32 5.18 -1.34
C VAL A 82 -3.04 5.97 -1.67
N ASP A 83 -2.24 5.47 -2.60
CA ASP A 83 -0.99 6.12 -3.02
C ASP A 83 -1.21 7.34 -3.92
N ALA A 84 -2.40 7.49 -4.50
CA ALA A 84 -2.77 8.67 -5.31
C ALA A 84 -3.18 9.88 -4.45
N VAL A 85 -3.34 9.70 -3.13
CA VAL A 85 -3.72 10.78 -2.20
C VAL A 85 -2.56 11.73 -1.97
N THR A 86 -2.77 13.00 -2.29
CA THR A 86 -1.76 14.08 -2.18
C THR A 86 -1.99 14.98 -0.96
N ALA A 87 -3.23 15.12 -0.50
CA ALA A 87 -3.55 15.87 0.71
C ALA A 87 -4.79 15.32 1.43
N VAL A 88 -4.90 15.63 2.73
CA VAL A 88 -5.99 15.22 3.61
C VAL A 88 -6.40 16.40 4.47
N SER A 89 -7.70 16.61 4.64
CA SER A 89 -8.30 17.57 5.56
C SER A 89 -9.42 16.93 6.37
N GLU A 90 -9.80 17.57 7.46
CA GLU A 90 -10.92 17.14 8.31
C GLU A 90 -12.26 17.68 7.79
#